data_AF-A0A968QQ45-F1
#
_entry.id   AF-A0A968QQ45-F1
#
_cell.length_a   1.000
_cell.length_b   1.000
_cell.length_c   1.000
_cell.angle_alpha   90.00
_cell.angle_beta   90.00
_cell.angle_gamma   90.00
#
_symmetry.space_group_name_H-M   'P 1'
#
loop_
_entity.id
_entity.type
_entity.pdbx_description
1 polymer ?
#
loop_
_entity_poly.entity_id
_entity_poly.type
_entity_poly.pdbx_seq_one_letter_code
_entity_poly.pdbx_strand_id
1 'polypeptide(L)'
;MSKLNFSKQSGIRARIASLLIFGILGVMIIASANLYLREKTEESFEITEIANTIIQNMLYIISMEEKFINTYDANLLPRIDKENEALKKLISESDDRLNQKNIRALLAQIQSMVSEHQKIFNSMADNVIHTRQSVFKACRSVCAY
;
A
#
# COMPACT_ATOMS: atom_id res chain seq x y z
N MET A 1 12.92 0.59 -40.75
CA MET A 1 11.85 0.29 -39.78
C MET A 1 12.36 -0.69 -38.74
N SER A 2 12.89 -0.19 -37.63
CA SER A 2 13.37 -1.02 -36.50
C SER A 2 12.20 -1.34 -35.59
N LYS A 3 11.83 -2.63 -35.48
CA LYS A 3 10.82 -3.11 -34.53
C LYS A 3 11.45 -3.13 -33.13
N LEU A 4 11.19 -2.09 -32.35
CA LEU A 4 11.56 -1.99 -30.94
C LEU A 4 10.75 -3.02 -30.12
N ASN A 5 11.41 -4.09 -29.71
CA ASN A 5 10.92 -5.04 -28.71
C ASN A 5 10.97 -4.40 -27.31
N PHE A 6 10.02 -3.50 -27.02
CA PHE A 6 9.92 -2.79 -25.72
C PHE A 6 8.93 -3.44 -24.73
N SER A 7 8.36 -4.61 -25.04
CA SER A 7 7.18 -5.12 -24.33
C SER A 7 7.45 -5.83 -22.99
N LYS A 8 8.70 -6.15 -22.63
CA LYS A 8 8.98 -6.91 -21.39
C LYS A 8 9.38 -6.06 -20.18
N GLN A 9 10.02 -4.90 -20.38
CA GLN A 9 10.41 -4.02 -19.26
C GLN A 9 9.32 -3.02 -18.84
N SER A 10 8.33 -2.76 -19.70
CA SER A 10 7.21 -1.85 -19.40
C SER A 10 6.28 -2.39 -18.30
N GLY A 11 6.21 -3.71 -18.10
CA GLY A 11 5.26 -4.33 -17.17
C GLY A 11 5.46 -3.98 -15.69
N ILE A 12 6.71 -3.85 -15.22
CA ILE A 12 6.98 -3.56 -13.80
C ILE A 12 6.66 -2.10 -13.48
N ARG A 13 7.09 -1.16 -14.34
CA ARG A 13 6.79 0.27 -14.14
C ARG A 13 5.31 0.58 -14.29
N ALA A 14 4.61 -0.08 -15.22
CA ALA A 14 3.16 0.02 -15.34
C ALA A 14 2.41 -0.52 -14.12
N ARG A 15 2.89 -1.62 -13.51
CA ARG A 15 2.34 -2.15 -12.26
C ARG A 15 2.53 -1.18 -11.09
N ILE A 16 3.72 -0.60 -10.94
CA ILE A 16 3.99 0.43 -9.92
C ILE A 16 3.10 1.67 -10.13
N ALA A 17 2.96 2.13 -11.38
CA ALA A 17 2.09 3.24 -11.71
C ALA A 17 0.61 2.93 -11.41
N SER A 18 0.16 1.70 -11.65
CA SER A 18 -1.22 1.29 -11.32
C SER A 18 -1.48 1.29 -9.81
N LEU A 19 -0.50 0.90 -8.99
CA LEU A 19 -0.58 0.95 -7.52
C LEU A 19 -0.79 2.38 -7.01
N LEU A 20 -0.06 3.35 -7.57
CA LEU A 20 -0.26 4.76 -7.23
C LEU A 20 -1.65 5.27 -7.59
N ILE A 21 -2.18 4.87 -8.75
CA ILE A 21 -3.54 5.24 -9.19
C ILE A 21 -4.59 4.64 -8.24
N PHE A 22 -4.43 3.38 -7.83
CA PHE A 22 -5.33 2.75 -6.86
C PHE A 22 -5.26 3.42 -5.48
N GLY A 23 -4.07 3.84 -5.04
CA GLY A 23 -3.89 4.61 -3.81
C GLY A 23 -4.67 5.93 -3.84
N ILE A 24 -4.57 6.68 -4.94
CA ILE A 24 -5.29 7.96 -5.11
C ILE A 24 -6.81 7.73 -5.13
N LEU A 25 -7.29 6.72 -5.85
CA LEU A 25 -8.71 6.37 -5.90
C LEU A 25 -9.25 5.98 -4.52
N GLY A 26 -8.48 5.20 -3.75
CA GLY A 26 -8.84 4.83 -2.38
C GLY A 26 -9.03 6.05 -1.48
N VAL A 27 -8.12 7.02 -1.54
CA VAL A 27 -8.21 8.27 -0.78
C VAL A 27 -9.45 9.09 -1.18
N MET A 28 -9.78 9.17 -2.47
CA MET A 28 -10.98 9.90 -2.92
C MET A 28 -12.29 9.30 -2.40
N ILE A 29 -12.39 7.98 -2.33
CA ILE A 29 -13.58 7.29 -1.81
C ILE A 29 -13.74 7.60 -0.31
N ILE A 30 -12.65 7.52 0.46
CA ILE A 30 -12.68 7.82 1.90
C ILE A 30 -13.03 9.29 2.14
N ALA A 31 -12.45 10.21 1.38
CA ALA A 31 -12.74 11.64 1.49
C ALA A 31 -14.23 11.96 1.23
N SER A 32 -14.82 11.28 0.24
CA SER A 32 -16.22 11.44 -0.12
C SER A 32 -17.16 10.88 0.96
N ALA A 33 -16.82 9.75 1.56
CA ALA A 33 -17.54 9.20 2.71
C ALA A 33 -17.48 10.13 3.93
N ASN A 34 -16.31 10.71 4.21
CA ASN A 34 -16.14 11.69 5.29
C ASN A 34 -16.97 12.96 5.07
N LEU A 35 -16.98 13.50 3.84
CA LEU A 35 -17.78 14.68 3.50
C LEU A 35 -19.27 14.45 3.72
N TYR A 36 -19.77 13.27 3.35
CA TYR A 36 -21.17 12.90 3.54
C TYR A 36 -21.55 12.74 5.02
N LEU A 37 -20.64 12.24 5.85
CA LEU A 37 -20.90 12.01 7.28
C LEU A 37 -20.78 13.30 8.12
N ARG A 38 -19.95 14.25 7.70
CA ARG A 38 -19.73 15.55 8.37
C ARG A 38 -20.98 16.43 8.46
N GLU A 39 -21.99 16.19 7.62
CA GLU A 39 -23.21 17.00 7.57
C GLU A 39 -24.24 16.69 8.69
N LYS A 40 -24.03 15.66 9.54
CA LYS A 40 -25.11 15.20 10.46
C LYS A 40 -24.93 15.20 11.99
N THR A 41 -23.76 15.11 12.64
CA THR A 41 -23.71 15.01 14.14
C THR A 41 -22.29 15.03 14.72
N GLU A 42 -22.12 15.17 16.06
CA GLU A 42 -20.86 14.99 16.81
C GLU A 42 -20.17 13.64 16.55
N GLU A 43 -20.92 12.56 16.29
CA GLU A 43 -20.37 11.26 15.87
C GLU A 43 -19.51 11.38 14.59
N SER A 44 -19.78 12.36 13.73
CA SER A 44 -18.98 12.60 12.53
C SER A 44 -17.54 13.02 12.83
N PHE A 45 -17.28 13.61 13.99
CA PHE A 45 -15.94 14.05 14.37
C PHE A 45 -15.04 12.84 14.67
N GLU A 46 -15.52 11.90 15.50
CA GLU A 46 -14.78 10.67 15.82
C GLU A 46 -14.51 9.84 14.57
N ILE A 47 -15.50 9.69 13.70
CA ILE A 47 -15.33 8.98 12.43
C ILE A 47 -14.29 9.67 11.55
N THR A 48 -14.35 11.00 11.45
CA THR A 48 -13.41 11.79 10.64
C THR A 48 -11.98 11.66 11.18
N GLU A 49 -11.81 11.69 12.50
CA GLU A 49 -10.52 11.50 13.15
C GLU A 49 -9.93 10.12 12.81
N ILE A 50 -10.71 9.05 13.04
CA ILE A 50 -10.33 7.67 12.71
C ILE A 50 -9.95 7.55 11.24
N ALA A 51 -10.77 8.08 10.33
CA ALA A 51 -10.53 8.02 8.90
C ALA A 51 -9.24 8.76 8.50
N ASN A 52 -8.99 9.94 9.09
CA ASN A 52 -7.75 10.68 8.86
C ASN A 52 -6.53 9.92 9.38
N THR A 53 -6.62 9.29 10.56
CA THR A 53 -5.55 8.46 11.11
C THR A 53 -5.26 7.25 10.20
N ILE A 54 -6.30 6.57 9.69
CA ILE A 54 -6.16 5.47 8.72
C ILE A 54 -5.44 5.96 7.44
N ILE A 55 -5.87 7.10 6.88
CA ILE A 55 -5.24 7.68 5.68
C ILE A 55 -3.76 8.00 5.95
N GLN A 56 -3.44 8.64 7.06
CA GLN A 56 -2.07 9.01 7.40
C GLN A 56 -1.16 7.78 7.55
N ASN A 57 -1.63 6.74 8.24
CA ASN A 57 -0.88 5.49 8.37
C ASN A 57 -0.66 4.82 7.02
N MET A 58 -1.70 4.78 6.17
CA MET A 58 -1.61 4.22 4.83
C MET A 58 -0.60 4.97 3.95
N LEU A 59 -0.64 6.30 3.95
CA LEU A 59 0.33 7.14 3.21
C LEU A 59 1.76 6.93 3.73
N TYR A 60 1.93 6.78 5.05
CA TYR A 60 3.24 6.50 5.65
C TYR A 60 3.80 5.14 5.20
N ILE A 61 2.97 4.09 5.20
CA ILE A 61 3.33 2.77 4.69
C ILE A 61 3.76 2.86 3.23
N ILE A 62 2.93 3.48 2.38
CA ILE A 62 3.23 3.65 0.94
C ILE A 62 4.56 4.39 0.74
N SER A 63 4.85 5.43 1.53
CA SER A 63 6.12 6.15 1.46
C SER A 63 7.33 5.25 1.79
N MET A 64 7.21 4.36 2.79
CA MET A 64 8.26 3.40 3.12
C MET A 64 8.42 2.34 2.03
N GLU A 65 7.32 1.85 1.47
CA GLU A 65 7.32 0.90 0.36
C GLU A 65 8.00 1.49 -0.88
N GLU A 66 7.67 2.74 -1.24
CA GLU A 66 8.33 3.47 -2.31
C GLU A 66 9.83 3.61 -2.04
N LYS A 67 10.21 3.98 -0.81
CA LYS A 67 11.62 4.05 -0.40
C LYS A 67 12.32 2.70 -0.54
N PHE A 68 11.67 1.60 -0.16
CA PHE A 68 12.21 0.25 -0.35
C PHE A 68 12.41 -0.08 -1.83
N ILE A 69 11.43 0.21 -2.69
CA ILE A 69 11.54 -0.02 -4.14
C ILE A 69 12.73 0.76 -4.74
N ASN A 70 12.90 2.00 -4.30
CA ASN A 70 13.93 2.89 -4.83
C ASN A 70 15.34 2.57 -4.30
N THR A 71 15.46 2.18 -3.04
CA THR A 71 16.76 2.00 -2.36
C THR A 71 17.16 0.54 -2.17
N TYR A 72 16.21 -0.38 -2.27
CA TYR A 72 16.38 -1.80 -1.95
C TYR A 72 16.88 -2.05 -0.53
N ASP A 73 16.57 -1.16 0.42
CA ASP A 73 16.96 -1.30 1.83
C ASP A 73 16.07 -2.31 2.55
N ALA A 74 16.57 -3.54 2.71
CA ALA A 74 15.85 -4.64 3.35
C ALA A 74 15.50 -4.35 4.83
N ASN A 75 16.15 -3.39 5.48
CA ASN A 75 15.82 -3.00 6.86
C ASN A 75 14.47 -2.29 6.96
N LEU A 76 13.90 -1.86 5.83
CA LEU A 76 12.56 -1.27 5.78
C LEU A 76 11.45 -2.32 5.87
N LEU A 77 11.69 -3.57 5.44
CA LEU A 77 10.64 -4.60 5.38
C LEU A 77 10.03 -4.90 6.76
N PRO A 78 10.80 -5.13 7.84
CA PRO A 78 10.22 -5.35 9.17
C PRO A 78 9.46 -4.12 9.70
N ARG A 79 9.84 -2.92 9.27
CA ARG A 79 9.13 -1.68 9.65
C ARG A 79 7.80 -1.57 8.91
N ILE A 80 7.79 -1.83 7.60
CA ILE A 80 6.58 -1.86 6.78
C ILE A 80 5.59 -2.89 7.32
N ASP A 81 6.06 -4.10 7.68
CA ASP A 81 5.21 -5.12 8.29
C ASP A 81 4.61 -4.65 9.62
N LYS A 82 5.42 -4.03 10.48
CA LYS A 82 4.96 -3.50 11.77
C LYS A 82 3.87 -2.44 11.59
N GLU A 83 4.06 -1.48 10.67
CA GLU A 83 3.07 -0.43 10.43
C GLU A 83 1.80 -0.99 9.77
N ASN A 84 1.91 -2.00 8.89
CA ASN A 84 0.75 -2.71 8.34
C ASN A 84 -0.07 -3.40 9.44
N GLU A 85 0.58 -4.07 10.39
CA GLU A 85 -0.12 -4.68 11.53
C GLU A 85 -0.77 -3.62 12.44
N ALA A 86 -0.10 -2.49 12.67
CA ALA A 86 -0.67 -1.37 13.40
C ALA A 86 -1.91 -0.79 12.70
N LEU A 87 -1.87 -0.64 11.38
CA LEU A 87 -3.01 -0.17 10.58
C LEU A 87 -4.18 -1.15 10.63
N LYS A 88 -3.93 -2.47 10.49
CA LYS A 88 -4.99 -3.49 10.63
C LYS A 88 -5.63 -3.46 12.00
N LYS A 89 -4.82 -3.32 13.06
CA LYS A 89 -5.30 -3.20 14.44
C LYS A 89 -6.19 -1.97 14.61
N LEU A 90 -5.76 -0.81 14.11
CA LEU A 90 -6.55 0.42 14.11
C LEU A 90 -7.91 0.24 13.41
N ILE A 91 -7.93 -0.40 12.23
CA ILE A 91 -9.18 -0.67 11.50
C ILE A 91 -10.10 -1.59 12.30
N SER A 92 -9.55 -2.65 12.90
CA SER A 92 -10.32 -3.58 13.74
C SER A 92 -10.91 -2.89 14.98
N GLU A 93 -10.09 -2.12 15.71
CA GLU A 93 -10.55 -1.36 16.89
C GLU A 93 -11.60 -0.30 16.51
N SER A 94 -11.54 0.22 15.29
CA SER A 94 -12.53 1.16 14.76
C SER A 94 -13.86 0.48 14.43
N ASP A 95 -13.85 -0.77 13.93
CA ASP A 95 -15.08 -1.53 13.69
C ASP A 95 -15.82 -1.84 15.00
N ASP A 96 -15.07 -2.12 16.07
CA ASP A 96 -15.63 -2.40 17.39
C ASP A 96 -16.27 -1.15 18.05
N ARG A 97 -15.74 0.04 17.75
CA ARG A 97 -16.21 1.32 18.33
C ARG A 97 -17.43 1.91 17.61
N LEU A 98 -17.57 1.65 16.31
CA LEU A 98 -18.56 2.33 15.46
C LEU A 98 -19.81 1.47 15.25
N ASN A 99 -20.96 1.93 15.76
CA ASN A 99 -22.23 1.19 15.66
C ASN A 99 -22.93 1.31 14.28
N GLN A 100 -22.44 2.18 13.41
CA GLN A 100 -23.10 2.51 12.15
C GLN A 100 -22.79 1.46 11.07
N LYS A 101 -23.80 0.67 10.67
CA LYS A 101 -23.66 -0.47 9.73
C LYS A 101 -22.96 -0.12 8.41
N ASN A 102 -23.24 1.06 7.86
CA ASN A 102 -22.61 1.55 6.62
C ASN A 102 -21.11 1.78 6.81
N ILE A 103 -20.68 2.32 7.95
CA ILE A 103 -19.27 2.57 8.23
C ILE A 103 -18.53 1.26 8.46
N ARG A 104 -19.12 0.34 9.21
CA ARG A 104 -18.56 -1.01 9.39
C ARG A 104 -18.33 -1.72 8.06
N ALA A 105 -19.28 -1.62 7.13
CA ALA A 105 -19.12 -2.15 5.78
C ALA A 105 -17.96 -1.50 5.02
N LEU A 106 -17.76 -0.18 5.16
CA LEU A 106 -16.62 0.53 4.57
C LEU A 106 -15.29 0.12 5.22
N LEU A 107 -15.23 -0.01 6.55
CA LEU A 107 -14.05 -0.48 7.27
C LEU A 107 -13.66 -1.89 6.85
N ALA A 108 -14.64 -2.79 6.68
CA ALA A 108 -14.39 -4.14 6.16
C ALA A 108 -13.82 -4.11 4.73
N GLN A 109 -14.32 -3.23 3.86
CA GLN A 109 -13.76 -3.03 2.52
C GLN A 109 -12.32 -2.51 2.58
N ILE A 110 -12.05 -1.51 3.43
CA ILE A 110 -10.70 -0.96 3.64
C ILE A 110 -9.76 -2.06 4.15
N GLN A 111 -10.19 -2.88 5.12
CA GLN A 111 -9.39 -4.00 5.64
C GLN A 111 -9.05 -5.02 4.56
N SER A 112 -10.03 -5.35 3.70
CA SER A 112 -9.81 -6.23 2.55
C SER A 112 -8.79 -5.64 1.57
N MET A 113 -8.94 -4.35 1.23
CA MET A 113 -8.01 -3.67 0.32
C MET A 113 -6.60 -3.56 0.90
N VAL A 114 -6.45 -3.27 2.19
CA VAL A 114 -5.15 -3.24 2.88
C VAL A 114 -4.48 -4.62 2.83
N SER A 115 -5.25 -5.69 3.07
CA SER A 115 -4.74 -7.05 3.02
C SER A 115 -4.30 -7.47 1.62
N GLU A 116 -5.08 -7.11 0.60
CA GLU A 116 -4.73 -7.33 -0.80
C GLU A 116 -3.49 -6.51 -1.21
N HIS A 117 -3.43 -5.25 -0.80
CA HIS A 117 -2.28 -4.38 -1.03
C HIS A 117 -1.00 -4.98 -0.44
N GLN A 118 -1.03 -5.39 0.84
CA GLN A 118 0.12 -6.02 1.48
C GLN A 118 0.56 -7.29 0.76
N LYS A 119 -0.39 -8.12 0.30
CA LYS A 119 -0.08 -9.33 -0.48
C LYS A 119 0.63 -8.99 -1.80
N ILE A 120 0.17 -7.95 -2.50
CA ILE A 120 0.79 -7.46 -3.74
C ILE A 120 2.20 -6.93 -3.45
N PHE A 121 2.35 -6.12 -2.40
CA PHE A 121 3.64 -5.56 -2.00
C PHE A 121 4.64 -6.67 -1.65
N ASN A 122 4.26 -7.65 -0.84
CA ASN A 122 5.13 -8.78 -0.46
C ASN A 122 5.59 -9.57 -1.68
N SER A 123 4.67 -9.86 -2.62
CA SER A 123 5.05 -10.53 -3.87
C SER A 123 6.04 -9.70 -4.70
N MET A 124 5.86 -8.38 -4.75
CA MET A 124 6.79 -7.48 -5.43
C MET A 124 8.15 -7.43 -4.72
N ALA A 125 8.17 -7.35 -3.39
CA ALA A 125 9.39 -7.31 -2.59
C ALA A 125 10.24 -8.57 -2.79
N ASP A 126 9.61 -9.76 -2.79
CA ASP A 126 10.28 -11.03 -3.07
C ASP A 126 10.91 -11.04 -4.47
N ASN A 127 10.16 -10.58 -5.48
CA ASN A 127 10.65 -10.50 -6.86
C ASN A 127 11.86 -9.55 -6.98
N VAL A 128 11.82 -8.43 -6.27
CA VAL A 128 12.89 -7.44 -6.22
C VAL A 128 14.17 -8.03 -5.59
N ILE A 129 14.03 -8.70 -4.44
CA ILE A 129 15.15 -9.33 -3.74
C ILE A 129 15.78 -10.43 -4.61
N HIS A 130 14.96 -11.31 -5.17
CA HIS A 130 15.42 -12.42 -6.00
C HIS A 130 16.16 -11.92 -7.26
N THR A 131 15.62 -10.90 -7.93
CA THR A 131 16.25 -10.29 -9.12
C THR A 131 17.61 -9.68 -8.77
N ARG A 132 17.75 -9.04 -7.62
CA ARG A 132 19.04 -8.47 -7.20
C ARG A 132 20.07 -9.55 -6.94
N GLN A 133 19.68 -10.64 -6.26
CA GLN A 133 20.58 -11.75 -5.97
C GLN A 133 21.07 -12.44 -7.25
N SER A 134 20.21 -12.61 -8.26
CA SER A 134 20.59 -13.21 -9.54
C SER A 134 21.56 -12.32 -10.32
N VAL A 135 21.31 -11.00 -10.36
CA VAL A 135 22.23 -10.04 -11.00
C VAL A 135 23.59 -10.02 -10.31
N PHE A 136 23.62 -10.02 -8.98
CA PHE A 136 24.89 -10.01 -8.23
C PHE A 136 25.72 -11.28 -8.48
N LYS A 137 25.08 -12.45 -8.51
CA LYS A 137 25.73 -13.73 -8.87
C LYS A 137 26.29 -13.69 -10.30
N ALA A 138 25.54 -13.15 -11.25
CA ALA A 138 25.98 -13.02 -12.63
C ALA A 138 27.21 -12.10 -12.75
N CYS A 139 27.19 -10.91 -12.14
CA CYS A 139 28.34 -9.99 -12.15
C CYS A 139 29.61 -10.63 -11.56
N ARG A 140 29.46 -11.37 -10.44
CA ARG A 140 30.60 -12.05 -9.81
C ARG A 140 31.22 -13.13 -10.72
N SER A 141 30.42 -13.81 -11.53
CA SER A 141 30.90 -14.83 -12.47
C SER A 141 31.67 -14.25 -13.66
N VAL A 142 31.35 -13.01 -14.08
CA VAL A 142 32.02 -12.33 -15.19
C VAL A 142 33.38 -11.78 -14.77
N CYS A 143 33.51 -11.25 -13.55
CA CYS A 143 34.77 -10.69 -13.06
C CYS A 143 35.80 -11.73 -12.58
N ALA A 144 35.45 -13.02 -12.59
CA ALA A 144 36.33 -14.10 -12.15
C ALA A 144 37.21 -14.67 -13.29
N TYR A 145 37.08 -14.14 -14.51
CA TYR A 145 37.88 -14.45 -15.70
C TYR A 145 38.67 -13.21 -16.13
#